data_AF-A0A7S0RRB1-F1
#
_entry.id   AF-A0A7S0RRB1-F1
#
_cell.length_a   1.000
_cell.length_b   1.000
_cell.length_c   1.000
_cell.angle_alpha   90.00
_cell.angle_beta   90.00
_cell.angle_gamma   90.00
#
_symmetry.space_group_name_H-M   'P 1'
#
loop_
_entity.id
_entity.type
_entity.pdbx_description
1 polymer ?
#
loop_
_entity_poly.entity_id
_entity_poly.type
_entity_poly.pdbx_seq_one_letter_code
_entity_poly.pdbx_strand_id
1 'polypeptide(L)'
;APSSSPALLGAGGSSMIRVEVEGAGFLYRQVRHMVGALVAVGEGRMQPSVIADALKVGGSAEPGQGGSFRGWNVAPAKGLFLHQVHYPPEVDEPGRLLYPEYAHDDWGRLMYRIPEESGGEDG
;
A
#
# COMPACT_ATOMS: atom_id res chain seq x y z
N ALA A 1 -3.69 6.40 23.57
CA ALA A 1 -4.87 7.27 23.55
C ALA A 1 -5.54 7.13 22.18
N PRO A 2 -6.87 6.98 22.07
CA PRO A 2 -7.49 6.89 20.75
C PRO A 2 -7.40 8.27 20.07
N SER A 3 -6.62 8.32 18.99
CA SER A 3 -6.47 9.50 18.14
C SER A 3 -7.79 9.75 17.41
N SER A 4 -8.51 10.78 17.83
CA SER A 4 -9.72 11.24 17.18
C SER A 4 -9.42 11.63 15.72
N SER A 5 -9.94 10.88 14.76
CA SER A 5 -10.06 11.32 13.37
C SER A 5 -10.92 12.58 13.31
N PRO A 6 -10.51 13.67 12.63
CA PRO A 6 -11.37 14.83 12.50
C PRO A 6 -12.52 14.49 11.57
N ALA A 7 -13.74 14.53 12.10
CA ALA A 7 -14.98 14.46 11.32
C ALA A 7 -15.03 15.67 10.38
N LEU A 8 -14.87 15.43 9.07
CA LEU A 8 -15.02 16.46 8.05
C LEU A 8 -16.48 16.52 7.62
N LEU A 9 -17.30 17.25 8.37
CA LEU A 9 -18.65 17.66 7.96
C LEU A 9 -18.62 19.17 7.70
N GLY A 10 -18.74 19.56 6.44
CA GLY A 10 -18.85 20.95 6.02
C GLY A 10 -19.62 21.05 4.70
N ALA A 11 -20.79 21.68 4.76
CA ALA A 11 -21.66 21.95 3.63
C ALA A 11 -21.10 23.09 2.75
N GLY A 12 -21.06 22.88 1.43
CA GLY A 12 -20.88 23.92 0.41
C GLY A 12 -19.43 24.36 0.13
N GLY A 13 -18.62 23.48 -0.46
CA GLY A 13 -17.24 23.76 -0.91
C GLY A 13 -16.61 22.45 -1.37
N SER A 14 -15.73 22.46 -2.37
CA SER A 14 -15.13 21.28 -3.04
C SER A 14 -15.00 20.05 -2.11
N SER A 15 -15.90 19.07 -2.27
CA SER A 15 -15.90 17.85 -1.46
C SER A 15 -14.70 17.00 -1.85
N MET A 16 -13.66 17.00 -1.02
CA MET A 16 -12.49 16.15 -1.21
C MET A 16 -12.77 14.77 -0.57
N ILE A 17 -12.54 13.71 -1.34
CA ILE A 17 -12.57 12.33 -0.84
C ILE A 17 -11.12 11.90 -0.60
N ARG A 18 -10.81 11.48 0.63
CA ARG A 18 -9.54 10.85 1.00
C ARG A 18 -9.74 9.35 1.12
N VAL A 19 -8.89 8.58 0.46
CA VAL A 19 -8.86 7.11 0.55
C VAL A 19 -7.59 6.72 1.31
N GLU A 20 -7.75 6.06 2.45
CA GLU A 20 -6.65 5.51 3.24
C GLU A 20 -6.58 4.01 3.02
N VAL A 21 -5.35 3.51 2.81
CA VAL A 21 -5.08 2.09 2.61
C VAL A 21 -3.89 1.72 3.47
N GLU A 22 -4.09 0.76 4.36
CA GLU A 22 -3.08 0.23 5.28
C GLU A 22 -2.81 -1.24 4.95
N GLY A 23 -1.55 -1.66 5.08
CA GLY A 23 -1.12 -3.03 4.86
C GLY A 23 0.38 -3.20 5.08
N ALA A 24 0.82 -4.45 5.27
CA ALA A 24 2.24 -4.78 5.48
C ALA A 24 3.10 -4.51 4.23
N GLY A 25 2.48 -4.43 3.05
CA GLY A 25 3.14 -4.13 1.79
C GLY A 25 2.12 -4.05 0.65
N PHE A 26 2.54 -3.43 -0.45
CA PHE A 26 1.70 -3.26 -1.65
C PHE A 26 2.46 -3.68 -2.90
N LEU A 27 1.77 -4.35 -3.81
CA LEU A 27 2.29 -4.67 -5.14
C LEU A 27 2.47 -3.38 -5.96
N TYR A 28 3.28 -3.49 -7.00
CA TYR A 28 3.52 -2.38 -7.92
C TYR A 28 2.20 -1.80 -8.46
N ARG A 29 2.00 -0.49 -8.24
CA ARG A 29 0.80 0.29 -8.62
C ARG A 29 -0.53 -0.17 -7.98
N GLN A 30 -0.54 -1.12 -7.06
CA GLN A 30 -1.77 -1.70 -6.49
C GLN A 30 -2.77 -0.65 -5.98
N VAL A 31 -2.33 0.23 -5.08
CA VAL A 31 -3.19 1.27 -4.48
C VAL A 31 -3.79 2.18 -5.56
N ARG A 32 -2.99 2.56 -6.57
CA ARG A 32 -3.46 3.41 -7.68
C ARG A 32 -4.45 2.69 -8.60
N HIS A 33 -4.31 1.38 -8.76
CA HIS A 33 -5.31 0.56 -9.46
C HIS A 33 -6.61 0.48 -8.65
N MET A 34 -6.53 0.28 -7.33
CA MET A 34 -7.71 0.25 -6.46
C MET A 34 -8.47 1.57 -6.52
N VAL A 35 -7.77 2.71 -6.36
CA VAL A 35 -8.38 4.04 -6.46
C VAL A 35 -8.98 4.28 -7.84
N GLY A 36 -8.28 3.88 -8.91
CA GLY A 36 -8.81 3.99 -10.27
C GLY A 36 -10.13 3.25 -10.48
N ALA A 37 -10.25 2.04 -9.92
CA ALA A 37 -11.48 1.24 -9.96
C ALA A 37 -12.61 1.91 -9.14
N LEU A 38 -12.30 2.40 -7.93
CA LEU A 38 -13.26 3.10 -7.09
C LEU A 38 -13.80 4.38 -7.76
N VAL A 39 -12.94 5.14 -8.44
CA VAL A 39 -13.35 6.32 -9.22
C VAL A 39 -14.27 5.92 -10.37
N ALA A 40 -13.95 4.86 -11.13
CA ALA A 40 -14.81 4.38 -12.21
C ALA A 40 -16.19 3.94 -11.72
N VAL A 41 -16.27 3.33 -10.53
CA VAL A 41 -17.54 2.99 -9.86
C VAL A 41 -18.28 4.25 -9.42
N GLY A 42 -17.61 5.20 -8.77
CA GLY A 42 -18.22 6.46 -8.33
C GLY A 42 -18.75 7.32 -9.47
N GLU A 43 -18.13 7.25 -10.64
CA GLU A 43 -18.58 7.90 -11.88
C GLU A 43 -19.69 7.12 -12.62
N GLY A 44 -20.07 5.94 -12.14
CA GLY A 44 -21.07 5.07 -12.78
C GLY A 44 -20.60 4.38 -14.07
N ARG A 45 -19.30 4.44 -14.39
CA ARG A 45 -18.71 3.76 -15.57
C ARG A 45 -18.48 2.27 -15.34
N MET A 46 -18.57 1.81 -14.10
CA MET A 46 -18.32 0.43 -13.69
C MET A 46 -19.26 0.03 -12.57
N GLN A 47 -19.81 -1.19 -12.65
CA GLN A 47 -20.57 -1.76 -11.54
C GLN A 47 -19.62 -2.30 -10.46
N PRO A 48 -19.93 -2.13 -9.16
CA PRO A 48 -19.10 -2.67 -8.08
C PRO A 48 -18.83 -4.18 -8.18
N SER A 49 -19.78 -4.95 -8.74
CA SER A 49 -19.65 -6.40 -8.93
C SER A 49 -18.44 -6.80 -9.79
N VAL A 50 -18.04 -5.94 -10.74
CA VAL A 50 -16.87 -6.17 -11.61
C VAL A 50 -15.59 -6.30 -10.79
N ILE A 51 -15.45 -5.52 -9.71
CA ILE A 51 -14.30 -5.59 -8.80
C ILE A 51 -14.31 -6.93 -8.05
N ALA A 52 -15.48 -7.35 -7.54
CA ALA A 52 -15.62 -8.63 -6.84
C ALA A 52 -15.27 -9.81 -7.75
N ASP A 53 -15.72 -9.79 -9.00
CA ASP A 53 -15.41 -10.85 -9.96
C ASP A 53 -13.94 -10.84 -10.37
N ALA A 54 -13.32 -9.66 -10.56
CA ALA A 54 -11.88 -9.55 -10.81
C ALA A 54 -11.05 -10.12 -9.66
N LEU A 55 -11.47 -9.94 -8.40
CA LEU A 55 -10.79 -10.52 -7.24
C LEU A 55 -10.89 -12.04 -7.19
N LYS A 56 -11.99 -12.65 -7.66
CA LYS A 56 -12.15 -14.12 -7.74
C LYS A 56 -11.20 -14.77 -8.75
N VAL A 57 -10.95 -14.08 -9.88
CA VAL A 57 -10.02 -14.56 -10.92
C VAL A 57 -8.56 -14.42 -10.47
N GLY A 58 -8.25 -13.38 -9.71
CA GLY A 58 -6.92 -13.15 -9.16
C GLY A 58 -5.86 -12.92 -10.24
N GLY A 59 -4.66 -13.46 -10.00
CA GLY A 59 -3.50 -13.34 -10.91
C GLY A 59 -3.49 -14.33 -12.09
N SER A 60 -4.48 -15.22 -12.17
CA SER A 60 -4.53 -16.30 -13.17
C SER A 60 -4.92 -15.83 -14.58
N ALA A 61 -5.28 -14.56 -14.73
CA ALA A 61 -5.55 -13.94 -16.03
C ALA A 61 -4.46 -12.91 -16.35
N GLU A 62 -3.89 -12.99 -17.55
CA GLU A 62 -2.94 -11.99 -18.02
C GLU A 62 -3.59 -10.58 -17.98
N PRO A 63 -2.93 -9.59 -17.36
CA PRO A 63 -3.39 -8.21 -17.37
C PRO A 63 -3.45 -7.63 -18.79
N GLY A 64 -4.59 -7.78 -19.46
CA GLY A 64 -4.86 -7.17 -20.76
C GLY A 64 -4.00 -7.73 -21.88
N GLN A 65 -4.58 -8.61 -22.72
CA GLN A 65 -4.09 -8.71 -24.08
C GLN A 65 -4.21 -7.33 -24.75
N GLY A 66 -3.08 -6.63 -24.93
CA GLY A 66 -3.00 -5.36 -25.64
C GLY A 66 -3.10 -4.09 -24.78
N GLY A 67 -2.93 -4.14 -23.45
CA GLY A 67 -2.87 -2.93 -22.61
C GLY A 67 -4.18 -2.15 -22.45
N SER A 68 -5.29 -2.71 -22.97
CA SER A 68 -6.68 -2.30 -22.79
C SER A 68 -7.38 -3.53 -22.20
N PHE A 69 -8.23 -3.55 -21.18
CA PHE A 69 -8.96 -2.54 -20.43
C PHE A 69 -9.51 -3.30 -19.21
N ARG A 70 -9.12 -2.98 -17.96
CA ARG A 70 -9.80 -3.55 -16.77
C ARG A 70 -11.16 -2.89 -16.50
N GLY A 71 -11.52 -1.88 -17.30
CA GLY A 71 -12.67 -1.01 -17.05
C GLY A 71 -12.32 0.31 -16.36
N TRP A 72 -11.06 0.49 -15.93
CA TRP A 72 -10.59 1.71 -15.27
C TRP A 72 -9.18 2.10 -15.68
N ASN A 73 -8.86 3.37 -15.47
CA ASN A 73 -7.52 3.92 -15.60
C ASN A 73 -6.80 3.91 -14.26
N VAL A 74 -5.49 3.71 -14.26
CA VAL A 74 -4.67 3.85 -13.05
C VAL A 74 -4.73 5.31 -12.58
N ALA A 75 -5.08 5.52 -11.31
CA ALA A 75 -5.15 6.88 -10.76
C ALA A 75 -3.79 7.60 -10.90
N PRO A 76 -3.73 8.93 -11.11
CA PRO A 76 -2.47 9.67 -11.19
C PRO A 76 -1.60 9.54 -9.92
N ALA A 77 -0.28 9.54 -10.08
CA ALA A 77 0.65 9.41 -8.93
C ALA A 77 0.61 10.61 -7.97
N LYS A 78 0.33 11.81 -8.51
CA LYS A 78 0.34 13.09 -7.76
C LYS A 78 -0.66 13.17 -6.59
N GLY A 79 -1.60 12.23 -6.50
CA GLY A 79 -2.58 12.14 -5.41
C GLY A 79 -2.27 11.05 -4.37
N LEU A 80 -1.22 10.25 -4.58
CA LEU A 80 -0.81 9.20 -3.64
C LEU A 80 0.39 9.66 -2.82
N PHE A 81 0.28 9.58 -1.50
CA PHE A 81 1.35 9.89 -0.56
C PHE A 81 1.43 8.80 0.50
N LEU A 82 2.66 8.45 0.92
CA LEU A 82 2.88 7.62 2.09
C LEU A 82 2.56 8.48 3.33
N HIS A 83 1.60 8.05 4.14
CA HIS A 83 1.16 8.82 5.31
C HIS A 83 1.91 8.43 6.59
N GLN A 84 1.99 7.14 6.87
CA GLN A 84 2.56 6.60 8.10
C GLN A 84 3.17 5.22 7.83
N VAL A 85 4.25 4.91 8.55
CA VAL A 85 4.84 3.57 8.62
C VAL A 85 4.87 3.18 10.10
N HIS A 86 4.38 1.99 10.41
CA HIS A 86 4.38 1.46 11.77
C HIS A 86 5.58 0.54 11.95
N TYR A 87 6.45 0.89 12.89
CA TYR A 87 7.52 0.01 13.35
C TYR A 87 7.17 -0.55 14.73
N PRO A 88 7.60 -1.78 15.05
CA PRO A 88 7.62 -2.25 16.42
C PRO A 88 8.37 -1.26 17.33
N PRO A 89 7.92 -1.03 18.57
CA PRO A 89 8.55 -0.05 19.47
C PRO A 89 10.05 -0.25 19.67
N GLU A 90 10.53 -1.49 19.56
CA GLU A 90 11.94 -1.85 19.75
C GLU A 90 12.85 -1.28 18.65
N VAL A 91 12.29 -0.94 17.48
CA VAL A 91 13.02 -0.35 16.34
C VAL A 91 13.32 1.13 16.56
N ASP A 92 12.48 1.84 17.32
CA ASP A 92 12.60 3.29 17.52
C ASP A 92 13.37 3.66 18.82
N GLU A 93 13.96 2.69 19.52
CA GLU A 93 14.78 2.91 20.71
C GLU A 93 16.20 3.42 20.32
N PRO A 94 16.56 4.70 20.53
CA PRO A 94 17.81 5.27 19.99
C PRO A 94 19.09 4.64 20.54
N GLY A 95 19.00 3.91 21.65
CA GLY A 95 20.13 3.21 22.29
C GLY A 95 20.23 1.73 21.96
N ARG A 96 19.32 1.19 21.14
CA ARG A 96 19.24 -0.24 20.84
C ARG A 96 19.63 -0.48 19.38
N LEU A 97 20.69 -1.26 19.18
CA LEU A 97 21.04 -1.75 17.86
C LEU A 97 20.04 -2.82 17.42
N LEU A 98 19.48 -2.67 16.22
CA LEU A 98 18.80 -3.77 15.54
C LEU A 98 19.85 -4.77 15.06
N TYR A 99 19.64 -6.05 15.42
CA TYR A 99 20.58 -7.15 15.15
C TYR A 99 21.99 -6.91 15.73
N PRO A 100 22.14 -6.78 17.06
CA PRO A 100 23.40 -6.41 17.72
C PRO A 100 24.56 -7.38 17.46
N GLU A 101 24.26 -8.60 17.02
CA GLU A 101 25.24 -9.62 16.63
C GLU A 101 26.01 -9.27 15.34
N TYR A 102 25.57 -8.24 14.61
CA TYR A 102 26.10 -7.84 13.32
C TYR A 102 26.94 -6.57 13.41
N ALA A 103 27.78 -6.31 12.39
CA ALA A 103 28.63 -5.12 12.38
C ALA A 103 27.83 -3.88 11.95
N HIS A 104 27.94 -2.79 12.72
CA HIS A 104 27.31 -1.49 12.42
C HIS A 104 28.36 -0.38 12.26
N ASP A 105 27.99 0.70 11.58
CA ASP A 105 28.74 1.96 11.63
C ASP A 105 28.45 2.76 12.90
N ASP A 106 29.14 3.90 13.02
CA ASP A 106 28.95 4.89 14.08
C ASP A 106 27.51 5.46 14.15
N TRP A 107 26.68 5.21 13.13
CA TRP A 107 25.27 5.62 13.06
C TRP A 107 24.30 4.45 13.33
N GLY A 108 24.80 3.28 13.74
CA GLY A 108 23.97 2.11 14.04
C GLY A 108 23.38 1.43 12.80
N ARG A 109 23.90 1.68 11.60
CA ARG A 109 23.46 1.04 10.35
C ARG A 109 24.30 -0.20 10.09
N LEU A 110 23.66 -1.28 9.65
CA LEU A 110 24.36 -2.51 9.29
C LEU A 110 25.39 -2.26 8.17
N MET A 111 26.63 -2.68 8.40
CA MET A 111 27.76 -2.53 7.47
C MET A 111 27.76 -3.55 6.33
N TYR A 112 26.92 -4.57 6.43
CA TYR A 112 26.75 -5.56 5.39
C TYR A 112 25.29 -5.60 4.90
N ARG A 113 25.08 -6.16 3.70
CA ARG A 113 23.75 -6.56 3.23
C ARG A 113 23.26 -7.71 4.11
N ILE A 114 22.13 -7.52 4.79
CA ILE A 114 21.44 -8.56 5.57
C ILE A 114 21.45 -9.85 4.73
N PRO A 115 22.06 -10.97 5.19
CA PRO A 115 21.93 -12.24 4.51
C PRO A 115 20.44 -12.52 4.36
N GLU A 116 19.99 -12.79 3.13
CA GLU A 116 18.60 -13.17 2.91
C GLU A 116 18.23 -14.25 3.93
N GLU A 117 17.11 -14.06 4.65
CA GLU A 117 16.53 -15.10 5.49
C GLU A 117 16.53 -16.37 4.65
N SER A 118 17.34 -17.35 5.07
CA SER A 118 17.40 -18.64 4.42
C SER A 118 16.01 -19.22 4.60
N GLY A 119 15.24 -19.21 3.51
CA GLY A 119 13.99 -19.93 3.43
C GLY A 119 14.26 -21.34 3.95
N GLY A 120 13.47 -21.75 4.94
CA GLY A 120 13.42 -23.14 5.34
C GLY A 120 13.00 -23.94 4.11
N GLU A 121 13.96 -24.58 3.47
CA GLU A 121 13.69 -25.71 2.59
C GLU A 121 13.44 -26.91 3.51
N ASP A 122 12.18 -27.30 3.56
CA ASP A 122 11.73 -28.58 4.08
C ASP A 122 12.54 -29.72 3.42
N GLY A 123 13.11 -30.58 4.26
CA GLY A 123 13.66 -31.88 3.88
C GLY A 123 13.14 -32.96 4.81
#